data_AF-A0A7C4VD12-F1
#
_entry.id   AF-A0A7C4VD12-F1
#
_cell.length_a   1.000
_cell.length_b   1.000
_cell.length_c   1.000
_cell.angle_alpha   90.00
_cell.angle_beta   90.00
_cell.angle_gamma   90.00
#
_symmetry.space_group_name_H-M   'P 1'
#
loop_
_entity.id
_entity.type
_entity.pdbx_description
1 polymer ?
#
loop_
_entity_poly.entity_id
_entity_poly.type
_entity_poly.pdbx_seq_one_letter_code
_entity_poly.pdbx_strand_id
1 'polypeptide(L)'
;MGFEKFLENGRSIILAYDHGVEHGPTDFNEKSVDPAFVMEVAEKGKFNGIALEKGLAEKYYNGKVPLILKEEDFLKQVKGVIDAGGVGVDETKAKLGGEHVFIWAARDVDTKEVLAFRASFTRSSLDAEIFLEQALECCENKPTFLVDKGPWYRDAFERLGPEYRHETPEGA
;
A
#
# COMPACT_ATOMS: atom_id res chain seq x y z
N MET A 1 -4.70 -10.28 -12.15
CA MET A 1 -5.08 -9.10 -12.97
C MET A 1 -3.79 -8.29 -13.13
N GLY A 2 -3.27 -8.15 -14.36
CA GLY A 2 -1.91 -7.64 -14.62
C GLY A 2 -1.86 -6.17 -15.05
N PHE A 3 -0.63 -5.66 -15.21
CA PHE A 3 -0.28 -4.30 -15.66
C PHE A 3 -0.92 -3.90 -17.01
N GLU A 4 -1.36 -4.88 -17.80
CA GLU A 4 -2.14 -4.77 -19.04
C GLU A 4 -3.23 -3.69 -19.01
N LYS A 5 -3.89 -3.51 -17.85
CA LYS A 5 -4.98 -2.53 -17.67
C LYS A 5 -4.53 -1.08 -17.75
N PHE A 6 -3.23 -0.83 -17.55
CA PHE A 6 -2.62 0.48 -17.66
C PHE A 6 -2.01 0.70 -19.05
N LEU A 7 -2.24 -0.19 -20.01
CA LEU A 7 -1.66 -0.11 -21.36
C LEU A 7 -2.73 0.14 -22.42
N GLU A 8 -2.41 0.99 -23.38
CA GLU A 8 -3.10 1.14 -24.65
C GLU A 8 -2.07 1.04 -25.78
N ASN A 9 -2.25 0.08 -26.70
CA ASN A 9 -1.28 -0.24 -27.75
C ASN A 9 0.16 -0.45 -27.23
N GLY A 10 0.30 -1.08 -26.05
CA GLY A 10 1.59 -1.32 -25.40
C GLY A 10 2.26 -0.07 -24.81
N ARG A 11 1.55 1.05 -24.70
CA ARG A 11 2.05 2.31 -24.11
C ARG A 11 1.16 2.73 -22.94
N SER A 12 1.73 3.47 -22.00
CA SER A 12 1.01 4.00 -20.84
C SER A 12 1.28 5.49 -20.68
N ILE A 13 0.24 6.25 -20.35
CA ILE A 13 0.35 7.58 -19.75
C ILE A 13 -0.43 7.58 -18.43
N ILE A 14 0.28 7.88 -17.34
CA ILE A 14 -0.26 7.90 -15.98
C ILE A 14 -0.21 9.34 -15.49
N LEU A 15 -1.32 9.84 -14.94
CA LEU A 15 -1.36 11.14 -14.30
C LEU A 15 -0.99 10.98 -12.83
N ALA A 16 0.17 11.50 -12.41
CA ALA A 16 0.56 11.52 -11.01
C ALA A 16 0.14 12.84 -10.36
N TYR A 17 -0.48 12.77 -9.17
CA TYR A 17 -0.83 13.94 -8.38
C TYR A 17 -0.27 13.81 -6.96
N ASP A 18 0.90 14.40 -6.78
CA ASP A 18 1.71 14.34 -5.55
C ASP A 18 1.60 15.61 -4.69
N HIS A 19 0.68 16.53 -5.02
CA HIS A 19 0.50 17.74 -4.22
C HIS A 19 -0.25 17.43 -2.92
N GLY A 20 0.49 17.50 -1.82
CA GLY A 20 -0.07 17.45 -0.47
C GLY A 20 -1.02 18.62 -0.19
N VAL A 21 -2.07 18.37 0.59
CA VAL A 21 -3.05 19.37 1.04
C VAL A 21 -2.43 20.39 2.03
N GLU A 22 -1.11 20.34 2.26
CA GLU A 22 -0.40 21.09 3.30
C GLU A 22 -0.24 22.58 3.01
N HIS A 23 -0.42 23.02 1.77
CA HIS A 23 -0.60 24.43 1.47
C HIS A 23 -2.05 24.71 1.13
N GLY A 24 -2.78 25.22 2.13
CA GLY A 24 -4.06 25.88 1.90
C GLY A 24 -3.92 26.98 0.84
N PRO A 25 -4.98 27.24 0.05
CA PRO A 25 -4.93 28.08 -1.14
C PRO A 25 -4.80 29.54 -0.72
N THR A 26 -3.57 30.00 -0.47
CA THR A 26 -3.33 31.40 -0.13
C THR A 26 -2.62 32.14 -1.27
N ASP A 27 -1.87 31.45 -2.13
CA ASP A 27 -1.04 32.14 -3.15
C ASP A 27 -1.16 31.64 -4.61
N PHE A 28 -1.96 30.61 -4.91
CA PHE A 28 -2.08 30.09 -6.29
C PHE A 28 -3.53 30.04 -6.78
N ASN A 29 -3.83 30.85 -7.79
CA ASN A 29 -5.13 30.93 -8.45
C ASN A 29 -5.27 29.87 -9.56
N GLU A 30 -4.93 28.61 -9.25
CA GLU A 30 -4.94 27.52 -10.24
C GLU A 30 -5.92 26.41 -9.82
N LYS A 31 -6.85 26.06 -10.71
CA LYS A 31 -7.79 24.94 -10.54
C LYS A 31 -7.10 23.58 -10.35
N SER A 32 -5.80 23.50 -10.59
CA SER A 32 -4.93 22.34 -10.34
C SER A 32 -4.81 21.96 -8.86
N VAL A 33 -5.21 22.85 -7.94
CA VAL A 33 -5.23 22.56 -6.50
C VAL A 33 -6.46 21.72 -6.10
N ASP A 34 -7.52 21.67 -6.92
CA ASP A 34 -8.71 20.85 -6.64
C ASP A 34 -8.52 19.41 -7.13
N PRO A 35 -8.41 18.40 -6.24
CA PRO A 35 -8.24 17.01 -6.65
C PRO A 35 -9.43 16.47 -7.47
N ALA A 36 -10.62 17.07 -7.36
CA ALA A 36 -11.76 16.71 -8.19
C ALA A 36 -11.53 17.07 -9.67
N PHE A 37 -10.88 18.20 -9.94
CA PHE A 37 -10.51 18.61 -11.30
C PHE A 37 -9.46 17.67 -11.89
N VAL A 38 -8.50 17.20 -11.08
CA VAL A 38 -7.48 16.23 -11.52
C VAL A 38 -8.13 14.90 -11.96
N MET A 39 -9.14 14.42 -11.23
CA MET A 39 -9.91 13.24 -11.63
C MET A 39 -10.66 13.46 -12.96
N GLU A 40 -11.23 14.65 -13.16
CA GLU A 40 -11.89 15.01 -14.42
C GLU A 40 -10.90 15.05 -15.60
N VAL A 41 -9.70 15.59 -15.38
CA VAL A 41 -8.62 15.61 -16.39
C VAL A 41 -8.16 14.20 -16.73
N ALA A 42 -7.96 13.33 -15.72
CA ALA A 42 -7.58 11.93 -15.95
C ALA A 42 -8.63 11.20 -16.81
N GLU A 43 -9.91 11.38 -16.49
CA GLU A 43 -11.03 10.77 -17.20
C GLU A 43 -11.15 11.31 -18.63
N LYS A 44 -11.29 12.63 -18.79
CA LYS A 44 -11.52 13.26 -20.11
C LYS A 44 -10.30 13.18 -21.01
N GLY A 45 -9.12 13.24 -20.43
CA GLY A 45 -7.84 13.07 -21.12
C GLY A 45 -7.53 11.63 -21.50
N LYS A 46 -8.37 10.65 -21.09
CA LYS A 46 -8.19 9.22 -21.35
C LYS A 46 -6.83 8.69 -20.88
N PHE A 47 -6.41 9.12 -19.69
CA PHE A 47 -5.21 8.56 -19.08
C PHE A 47 -5.41 7.08 -18.79
N ASN A 48 -4.34 6.30 -18.87
CA ASN A 48 -4.40 4.87 -18.59
C ASN A 48 -4.43 4.57 -17.09
N GLY A 49 -4.04 5.56 -16.26
CA GLY A 49 -4.10 5.48 -14.83
C GLY A 49 -3.95 6.85 -14.16
N ILE A 50 -4.32 6.91 -12.89
CA ILE A 50 -4.05 8.04 -12.00
C ILE A 50 -3.32 7.54 -10.75
N ALA A 51 -2.26 8.23 -10.34
CA ALA A 51 -1.55 7.94 -9.11
C ALA A 51 -1.91 8.98 -8.03
N LEU A 52 -2.40 8.50 -6.88
CA LEU A 52 -2.84 9.33 -5.76
C LEU A 52 -2.29 8.80 -4.44
N GLU A 53 -1.96 9.72 -3.53
CA GLU A 53 -1.76 9.38 -2.12
C GLU A 53 -3.05 8.85 -1.50
N LYS A 54 -2.91 7.95 -0.52
CA LYS A 54 -4.04 7.27 0.14
C LYS A 54 -5.18 8.22 0.53
N GLY A 55 -4.88 9.29 1.26
CA GLY A 55 -5.91 10.23 1.73
C GLY A 55 -6.69 10.90 0.59
N LEU A 56 -6.03 11.19 -0.53
CA LEU A 56 -6.69 11.74 -1.73
C LEU A 56 -7.52 10.68 -2.44
N ALA A 57 -6.99 9.46 -2.58
CA ALA A 57 -7.72 8.35 -3.16
C ALA A 57 -9.01 8.07 -2.38
N GLU A 58 -8.96 8.05 -1.05
CA GLU A 58 -10.14 7.79 -0.22
C GLU A 58 -11.24 8.83 -0.39
N LYS A 59 -10.87 10.08 -0.63
CA LYS A 59 -11.80 11.20 -0.70
C LYS A 59 -12.33 11.48 -2.11
N TYR A 60 -11.51 11.29 -3.14
CA TYR A 60 -11.80 11.77 -4.49
C TYR A 60 -11.84 10.69 -5.56
N TYR A 61 -11.33 9.48 -5.28
CA TYR A 61 -11.32 8.42 -6.29
C TYR A 61 -12.74 7.93 -6.60
N ASN A 62 -13.12 8.01 -7.88
CA ASN A 62 -14.46 7.70 -8.38
C ASN A 62 -14.54 6.40 -9.21
N GLY A 63 -13.44 5.64 -9.31
CA GLY A 63 -13.42 4.35 -10.01
C GLY A 63 -13.38 4.41 -11.54
N LYS A 64 -13.34 5.60 -12.16
CA LYS A 64 -13.47 5.73 -13.62
C LYS A 64 -12.18 5.50 -14.40
N VAL A 65 -11.04 5.73 -13.78
CA VAL A 65 -9.69 5.53 -14.34
C VAL A 65 -8.94 4.60 -13.40
N PRO A 66 -8.13 3.64 -13.88
CA PRO A 66 -7.35 2.77 -13.00
C PRO A 66 -6.50 3.55 -11.99
N LEU A 67 -6.50 3.12 -10.73
CA LEU A 67 -5.76 3.77 -9.63
C LEU A 67 -4.42 3.08 -9.39
N ILE A 68 -3.38 3.89 -9.23
CA ILE A 68 -2.15 3.56 -8.53
C ILE A 68 -2.23 4.24 -7.16
N LEU A 69 -2.27 3.44 -6.10
CA LEU A 69 -2.24 3.97 -4.74
C LEU A 69 -0.79 4.17 -4.32
N LYS A 70 -0.43 5.40 -3.99
CA LYS A 70 0.87 5.74 -3.44
C LYS A 70 0.79 5.64 -1.91
N GLU A 71 1.62 4.76 -1.35
CA GLU A 71 1.73 4.51 0.08
C GLU A 71 3.20 4.68 0.49
N GLU A 72 3.51 5.78 1.15
CA GLU A 72 4.88 6.14 1.56
C GLU A 72 5.23 5.68 2.98
N ASP A 73 4.21 5.27 3.75
CA ASP A 73 4.34 5.02 5.19
C ASP A 73 4.51 3.55 5.54
N PHE A 74 4.58 2.69 4.51
CA PHE A 74 4.81 1.26 4.63
C PHE A 74 6.10 1.04 5.45
N LEU A 75 5.94 0.67 6.73
CA LEU A 75 7.00 0.41 7.73
C LEU A 75 7.58 1.60 8.52
N LYS A 76 6.92 2.75 8.61
CA LYS A 76 7.27 3.74 9.67
C LYS A 76 7.19 3.12 11.08
N GLN A 77 6.42 2.04 11.23
CA GLN A 77 6.21 1.30 12.48
C GLN A 77 7.39 0.38 12.88
N VAL A 78 8.36 0.14 11.98
CA VAL A 78 9.56 -0.68 12.24
C VAL A 78 10.80 0.21 12.45
N LYS A 79 10.62 1.44 12.96
CA LYS A 79 11.72 2.27 13.45
C LYS A 79 12.12 1.79 14.84
N GLY A 80 13.12 0.91 14.89
CA GLY A 80 13.63 0.30 16.12
C GLY A 80 14.48 -0.95 15.85
N VAL A 81 14.31 -1.54 14.66
CA VAL A 81 15.08 -2.72 14.25
C VAL A 81 16.06 -2.32 13.15
N ILE A 82 17.21 -1.81 13.55
CA ILE A 82 18.39 -1.74 12.66
C ILE A 82 19.35 -2.91 12.92
N ASP A 83 19.14 -3.73 13.96
CA ASP A 83 20.14 -4.73 14.37
C ASP A 83 19.69 -6.21 14.33
N ALA A 84 18.42 -6.53 14.03
CA ALA A 84 17.93 -7.93 14.07
C ALA A 84 17.81 -8.61 12.69
N GLY A 85 17.78 -7.84 11.60
CA GLY A 85 17.39 -8.32 10.26
C GLY A 85 15.96 -8.89 10.21
N GLY A 86 15.49 -9.24 9.02
CA GLY A 86 14.22 -9.95 8.83
C GLY A 86 13.23 -9.25 7.90
N VAL A 87 11.96 -9.67 7.98
CA VAL A 87 10.89 -9.22 7.08
C VAL A 87 9.85 -8.40 7.83
N GLY A 88 9.77 -7.11 7.51
CA GLY A 88 8.74 -6.23 8.02
C GLY A 88 7.44 -6.41 7.24
N VAL A 89 6.33 -6.61 7.94
CA VAL A 89 5.00 -6.70 7.36
C VAL A 89 4.09 -5.65 7.96
N ASP A 90 3.33 -4.99 7.10
CA ASP A 90 2.34 -4.01 7.49
C ASP A 90 1.02 -4.22 6.72
N GLU A 91 -0.08 -3.80 7.35
CA GLU A 91 -1.43 -3.84 6.81
C GLU A 91 -2.00 -2.42 6.83
N THR A 92 -2.34 -1.91 5.65
CA THR A 92 -2.97 -0.61 5.51
C THR A 92 -4.42 -0.76 5.10
N LYS A 93 -5.32 -0.32 5.97
CA LYS A 93 -6.74 -0.15 5.65
C LYS A 93 -6.95 1.14 4.85
N ALA A 94 -7.55 1.03 3.67
CA ALA A 94 -8.01 2.14 2.85
C ALA A 94 -9.52 2.05 2.57
N LYS A 95 -10.17 3.18 2.28
CA LYS A 95 -11.57 3.23 1.83
C LYS A 95 -11.68 3.76 0.39
N LEU A 96 -11.89 2.89 -0.59
CA LEU A 96 -11.93 3.26 -2.01
C LEU A 96 -13.34 3.06 -2.56
N GLY A 97 -13.94 4.11 -3.14
CA GLY A 97 -15.27 4.01 -3.74
C GLY A 97 -16.39 3.59 -2.76
N GLY A 98 -16.22 3.87 -1.47
CA GLY A 98 -17.16 3.48 -0.42
C GLY A 98 -16.86 2.15 0.26
N GLU A 99 -16.02 1.30 -0.35
CA GLU A 99 -15.66 -0.03 0.14
C GLU A 99 -14.32 -0.01 0.87
N HIS A 100 -14.14 -0.91 1.83
CA HIS A 100 -12.87 -1.10 2.50
C HIS A 100 -11.96 -2.04 1.73
N VAL A 101 -10.71 -1.64 1.55
CA VAL A 101 -9.64 -2.46 0.98
C VAL A 101 -8.49 -2.49 1.97
N PHE A 102 -7.89 -3.66 2.14
CA PHE A 102 -6.73 -3.89 2.97
C PHE A 102 -5.55 -4.20 2.09
N ILE A 103 -4.47 -3.46 2.25
CA ILE A 103 -3.24 -3.59 1.48
C ILE A 103 -2.17 -4.12 2.42
N TRP A 104 -1.64 -5.27 2.07
CA TRP A 104 -0.59 -5.97 2.78
C TRP A 104 0.67 -5.82 1.97
N ALA A 105 1.80 -5.57 2.63
CA ALA A 105 3.09 -5.76 1.98
C ALA A 105 4.16 -6.25 2.96
N ALA A 106 5.21 -6.81 2.39
CA ALA A 106 6.33 -7.41 3.09
C ALA A 106 7.58 -6.82 2.47
N ARG A 107 8.52 -6.41 3.31
CA ARG A 107 9.76 -5.81 2.87
C ARG A 107 10.91 -6.39 3.67
N ASP A 108 12.03 -6.61 3.01
CA ASP A 108 13.28 -6.84 3.69
C ASP A 108 13.68 -5.59 4.47
N VAL A 109 13.96 -5.75 5.76
CA VAL A 109 14.25 -4.64 6.67
C VAL A 109 15.61 -4.03 6.36
N ASP A 110 16.56 -4.80 5.85
CA ASP A 110 17.93 -4.38 5.61
C ASP A 110 18.08 -3.80 4.21
N THR A 111 17.67 -4.54 3.18
CA THR A 111 17.81 -4.12 1.77
C THR A 111 16.74 -3.14 1.34
N LYS A 112 15.64 -3.06 2.09
CA LYS A 112 14.47 -2.24 1.75
C LYS A 112 13.80 -2.70 0.44
N GLU A 113 14.00 -3.95 0.02
CA GLU A 113 13.31 -4.55 -1.13
C GLU A 113 11.90 -5.00 -0.75
N VAL A 114 10.93 -4.76 -1.62
CA VAL A 114 9.57 -5.26 -1.45
C VAL A 114 9.55 -6.73 -1.86
N LEU A 115 9.26 -7.61 -0.90
CA LEU A 115 9.20 -9.05 -1.10
C LEU A 115 7.84 -9.49 -1.64
N ALA A 116 6.76 -8.94 -1.08
CA ALA A 116 5.41 -9.26 -1.51
C ALA A 116 4.46 -8.08 -1.26
N PHE A 117 3.38 -8.01 -2.04
CA PHE A 117 2.25 -7.14 -1.78
C PHE A 117 0.94 -7.83 -2.17
N ARG A 118 -0.14 -7.51 -1.47
CA ARG A 118 -1.46 -8.07 -1.73
C ARG A 118 -2.55 -7.08 -1.35
N ALA A 119 -3.65 -7.10 -2.09
CA ALA A 119 -4.87 -6.41 -1.70
C ALA A 119 -5.98 -7.43 -1.39
N SER A 120 -6.75 -7.20 -0.34
CA SER A 120 -7.92 -8.00 0.05
C SER A 120 -9.09 -7.10 0.46
N PHE A 121 -10.31 -7.64 0.41
CA PHE A 121 -11.51 -6.95 0.91
C PHE A 121 -11.84 -7.30 2.36
N THR A 122 -11.12 -8.27 2.93
CA THR A 122 -11.23 -8.71 4.32
C THR A 122 -9.88 -8.60 5.00
N ARG A 123 -9.90 -8.59 6.34
CA ARG A 123 -8.72 -8.62 7.18
C ARG A 123 -8.84 -9.75 8.19
N SER A 124 -8.51 -10.96 7.74
CA SER A 124 -8.65 -12.21 8.49
C SER A 124 -7.32 -12.95 8.64
N SER A 125 -7.26 -13.95 9.52
CA SER A 125 -6.11 -14.85 9.64
C SER A 125 -5.80 -15.59 8.34
N LEU A 126 -6.82 -15.91 7.52
CA LEU A 126 -6.61 -16.52 6.19
C LEU A 126 -5.97 -15.54 5.20
N ASP A 127 -6.38 -14.26 5.25
CA ASP A 127 -5.77 -13.22 4.42
C ASP A 127 -4.29 -13.07 4.76
N ALA A 128 -3.98 -13.05 6.06
CA ALA A 128 -2.62 -12.99 6.59
C ALA A 128 -1.80 -14.24 6.23
N GLU A 129 -2.35 -15.44 6.40
CA GLU A 129 -1.68 -16.72 6.07
C GLU A 129 -1.28 -16.77 4.60
N ILE A 130 -2.22 -16.54 3.68
CA ILE A 130 -1.93 -16.55 2.24
C ILE A 130 -0.91 -15.46 1.88
N PHE A 131 -1.00 -14.28 2.50
CA PHE A 131 -0.04 -13.20 2.24
C PHE A 131 1.37 -13.53 2.75
N LEU A 132 1.48 -14.10 3.96
CA LEU A 132 2.75 -14.51 4.55
C LEU A 132 3.39 -15.67 3.78
N GLU A 133 2.59 -16.60 3.26
CA GLU A 133 3.05 -17.66 2.36
C GLU A 133 3.72 -17.07 1.11
N GLN A 134 3.09 -16.07 0.48
CA GLN A 134 3.67 -15.35 -0.66
C GLN A 134 5.00 -14.66 -0.31
N ALA A 135 5.08 -14.03 0.87
CA ALA A 135 6.32 -13.41 1.32
C ALA A 135 7.43 -14.44 1.58
N LEU A 136 7.08 -15.61 2.14
CA LEU A 136 8.00 -16.71 2.38
C LEU A 136 8.57 -17.31 1.09
N GLU A 137 7.77 -17.41 0.02
CA GLU A 137 8.24 -17.89 -1.29
C GLU A 137 9.38 -17.04 -1.87
N CYS A 138 9.46 -15.76 -1.49
CA CYS A 138 10.51 -14.84 -1.91
C CYS A 138 11.76 -14.88 -1.02
N CYS A 139 11.73 -15.65 0.07
CA CYS A 139 12.83 -15.73 1.03
C CYS A 139 13.64 -17.01 0.81
N GLU A 140 14.97 -16.88 0.67
CA GLU A 140 15.86 -18.05 0.53
C GLU A 140 15.94 -18.90 1.81
N ASN A 141 15.75 -18.26 2.97
CA ASN A 141 15.75 -18.86 4.29
C ASN A 141 14.44 -18.55 5.01
N LYS A 142 14.17 -19.23 6.13
CA LYS A 142 13.02 -18.90 6.98
C LYS A 142 13.34 -17.63 7.79
N PRO A 143 12.77 -16.44 7.44
CA PRO A 143 13.14 -15.21 8.13
C PRO A 143 12.37 -15.10 9.45
N THR A 144 12.81 -14.17 10.30
CA THR A 144 11.97 -13.65 11.37
C THR A 144 11.08 -12.54 10.81
N PHE A 145 9.78 -12.59 11.10
CA PHE A 145 8.83 -11.55 10.71
C PHE A 145 8.66 -10.50 11.82
N LEU A 146 8.59 -9.24 11.41
CA LEU A 146 8.28 -8.11 12.29
C LEU A 146 6.90 -7.61 11.90
N VAL A 147 5.94 -7.71 12.82
CA VAL A 147 4.53 -7.40 12.59
C VAL A 147 3.96 -6.51 13.69
N ASP A 148 2.83 -5.88 13.43
CA ASP A 148 2.06 -5.19 14.47
C ASP A 148 1.33 -6.19 15.41
N LYS A 149 0.49 -5.69 16.31
CA LYS A 149 -0.30 -6.54 17.23
C LYS A 149 -1.62 -7.04 16.62
N GLY A 150 -1.71 -7.11 15.30
CA GLY A 150 -2.86 -7.59 14.55
C GLY A 150 -3.26 -9.00 14.96
N PRO A 151 -4.52 -9.24 15.39
CA PRO A 151 -4.96 -10.56 15.88
C PRO A 151 -4.93 -11.65 14.80
N TRP A 152 -4.87 -11.28 13.52
CA TRP A 152 -4.80 -12.20 12.38
C TRP A 152 -3.43 -12.89 12.24
N TYR A 153 -2.36 -12.32 12.81
CA TYR A 153 -1.01 -12.85 12.62
C TYR A 153 -0.73 -14.11 13.43
N ARG A 154 -1.24 -14.21 14.66
CA ARG A 154 -0.93 -15.35 15.55
C ARG A 154 -1.25 -16.69 14.89
N ASP A 155 -2.51 -16.86 14.48
CA ASP A 155 -2.97 -18.14 13.91
C ASP A 155 -2.30 -18.43 12.56
N ALA A 156 -1.94 -17.39 11.79
CA ALA A 156 -1.21 -17.52 10.53
C ALA A 156 0.24 -18.01 10.75
N PHE A 157 0.95 -17.41 11.71
CA PHE A 157 2.31 -17.83 12.06
C PHE A 157 2.36 -19.22 12.71
N GLU A 158 1.37 -19.59 13.53
CA GLU A 158 1.27 -20.95 14.08
C GLU A 158 1.16 -22.02 12.99
N ARG A 159 0.49 -21.72 11.87
CA ARG A 159 0.31 -22.65 10.74
C ARG A 159 1.54 -22.74 9.85
N LEU A 160 2.14 -21.59 9.49
CA LEU A 160 3.29 -21.50 8.59
C LEU A 160 4.61 -21.86 9.31
N GLY A 161 4.65 -21.60 10.61
CA GLY A 161 5.76 -21.88 11.52
C GLY A 161 7.00 -20.97 11.49
N PRO A 162 7.13 -19.84 10.75
CA PRO A 162 8.28 -18.95 10.93
C PRO A 162 8.17 -18.21 12.27
N GLU A 163 9.31 -17.76 12.77
CA GLU A 163 9.35 -16.93 13.98
C GLU A 163 8.85 -15.51 13.66
N TYR A 164 8.21 -14.87 14.64
CA TYR A 164 7.75 -13.50 14.51
C TYR A 164 7.88 -12.73 15.82
N ARG A 165 8.03 -11.41 15.71
CA ARG A 165 8.05 -10.47 16.83
C ARG A 165 7.01 -9.38 16.59
N HIS A 166 6.38 -8.97 17.68
CA HIS A 166 5.47 -7.83 17.68
C HIS A 166 6.27 -6.56 17.90
N GLU A 167 6.22 -5.65 16.96
CA GLU A 167 6.81 -4.32 17.11
C GLU A 167 5.70 -3.28 17.22
N THR A 168 5.92 -2.28 18.06
CA THR A 168 5.00 -1.14 18.22
C THR A 168 5.78 0.09 17.78
N PRO A 169 5.22 0.97 16.93
CA PRO A 169 5.88 2.23 16.59
C PRO A 169 6.27 2.99 17.86
N GLU A 170 7.50 3.49 17.94
CA GLU A 170 7.90 4.39 19.03
C GLU A 170 6.95 5.60 19.08
N GLY A 171 6.29 5.81 20.23
CA GLY A 171 5.40 6.95 20.47
C GLY A 171 3.88 6.69 20.35
N ALA A 172 3.44 5.43 20.34
CA ALA A 172 2.03 5.05 20.48
C ALA A 172 1.51 5.10 21.93
#